data_AF-A0A3D0ZY61-F1
#
_entry.id   AF-A0A3D0ZY61-F1
#
_cell.length_a   1.000
_cell.length_b   1.000
_cell.length_c   1.000
_cell.angle_alpha   90.00
_cell.angle_beta   90.00
_cell.angle_gamma   90.00
#
_symmetry.space_group_name_H-M   'P 1'
#
loop_
_entity.id
_entity.type
_entity.pdbx_description
1 polymer ?
#
loop_
_entity_poly.entity_id
_entity_poly.type
_entity_poly.pdbx_seq_one_letter_code
_entity_poly.pdbx_strand_id
1 'polypeptide(L)'
;MAWGVGANDVANAMGTSVGAKAITIKQAIIIAMVFEFAGAYLAGGEVTSTIRKGIVDPELLSQDPELLVYGMMSALLAAGLWLLIATTFGWPVSTTHSIVGAIVGFASVG
;
A
#
# COMPACT_ATOMS: atom_id res chain seq x y z
N MET A 1 2.60 5.14 -4.82
CA MET A 1 2.03 4.07 -3.97
C MET A 1 1.09 4.63 -2.90
N ALA A 2 1.57 5.37 -1.88
CA ALA A 2 0.75 5.79 -0.74
C ALA A 2 -0.58 6.50 -1.10
N TRP A 3 -0.54 7.39 -2.10
CA TRP A 3 -1.76 8.03 -2.60
C TRP A 3 -2.78 7.03 -3.17
N GLY A 4 -2.31 6.02 -3.93
CA GLY A 4 -3.15 4.98 -4.49
C GLY A 4 -3.75 4.06 -3.42
N VAL A 5 -3.03 3.82 -2.31
CA VAL A 5 -3.57 3.11 -1.14
C VAL A 5 -4.75 3.87 -0.57
N GLY A 6 -4.59 5.16 -0.26
CA GLY A 6 -5.69 5.98 0.27
C GLY A 6 -6.88 6.07 -0.68
N ALA A 7 -6.65 6.23 -1.98
CA ALA A 7 -7.70 6.34 -2.97
C ALA A 7 -8.50 5.03 -3.15
N ASN A 8 -7.83 3.88 -3.08
CA ASN A 8 -8.47 2.56 -3.17
C ASN A 8 -9.15 2.15 -1.85
N ASP A 9 -8.51 2.41 -0.71
CA ASP A 9 -8.91 1.83 0.57
C ASP A 9 -9.91 2.70 1.35
N VAL A 10 -10.05 3.99 1.04
CA VAL A 10 -11.05 4.86 1.70
C VAL A 10 -12.48 4.34 1.51
N ALA A 11 -12.76 3.70 0.37
CA ALA A 11 -14.04 3.07 0.10
C ALA A 11 -14.31 1.88 1.02
N ASN A 12 -13.27 1.14 1.42
CA ASN A 12 -13.38 -0.01 2.31
C ASN A 12 -13.74 0.42 3.74
N ALA A 13 -13.15 1.52 4.24
CA ALA A 13 -13.39 2.01 5.59
C ALA A 13 -14.69 2.83 5.73
N MET A 14 -15.00 3.67 4.74
CA MET A 14 -16.08 4.66 4.85
C MET A 14 -17.29 4.38 3.95
N GLY A 15 -17.22 3.37 3.07
CA GLY A 15 -18.29 3.06 2.12
C GLY A 15 -19.62 2.70 2.77
N THR A 16 -19.59 1.98 3.89
CA THR A 16 -20.81 1.61 4.65
C THR A 16 -21.46 2.83 5.31
N SER A 17 -20.66 3.68 5.97
CA SER A 17 -21.13 4.89 6.65
C SER A 17 -21.73 5.92 5.69
N VAL A 18 -21.10 6.10 4.51
CA VAL A 18 -21.63 6.95 3.44
C VAL A 18 -22.85 6.31 2.78
N GLY A 19 -22.81 5.01 2.50
CA GLY A 19 -23.92 4.26 1.88
C GLY A 19 -25.18 4.22 2.73
N ALA A 20 -25.03 4.12 4.06
CA ALA A 20 -26.12 4.21 5.03
C ALA A 20 -26.63 5.65 5.27
N LYS A 21 -26.02 6.66 4.62
CA LYS A 21 -26.29 8.10 4.82
C LYS A 21 -26.07 8.58 6.25
N ALA A 22 -25.24 7.89 7.04
CA ALA A 22 -24.87 8.32 8.38
C ALA A 22 -23.95 9.55 8.33
N ILE A 23 -23.10 9.62 7.30
CA ILE A 23 -22.19 10.74 7.06
C ILE A 23 -22.12 11.10 5.56
N THR A 24 -21.74 12.34 5.26
CA THR A 24 -21.48 12.78 3.89
C THR A 24 -20.10 12.36 3.40
N ILE A 25 -19.90 12.31 2.07
CA ILE A 25 -18.59 12.02 1.46
C ILE A 25 -17.49 12.96 1.98
N LYS A 26 -17.79 14.26 2.14
CA LYS A 26 -16.81 15.23 2.66
C LYS A 26 -16.38 14.91 4.08
N GLN A 27 -17.33 14.55 4.95
CA GLN A 27 -17.03 14.14 6.33
C GLN A 27 -16.21 12.84 6.36
N ALA A 28 -16.58 11.86 5.54
CA ALA A 28 -15.84 10.60 5.41
C ALA A 28 -14.37 10.83 5.02
N ILE A 29 -14.09 11.71 4.06
CA ILE A 29 -12.72 12.02 3.63
C ILE A 29 -11.91 12.66 4.77
N ILE A 30 -12.49 13.61 5.52
CA ILE A 30 -11.81 14.28 6.64
C ILE A 30 -11.50 13.27 7.75
N ILE A 31 -12.47 12.42 8.10
CA ILE A 31 -12.29 11.38 9.11
C ILE A 31 -11.20 10.41 8.66
N ALA A 32 -11.29 9.89 7.43
CA ALA A 32 -10.29 8.97 6.89
C ALA A 32 -8.89 9.59 6.91
N MET A 33 -8.72 10.85 6.50
CA MET A 33 -7.43 11.53 6.52
C MET A 33 -6.78 11.54 7.91
N VAL A 34 -7.54 11.84 8.96
CA VAL A 34 -7.01 11.89 10.33
C VAL A 34 -6.69 10.49 10.84
N PHE A 35 -7.62 9.54 10.70
CA PHE A 35 -7.46 8.21 11.29
C PHE A 35 -6.51 7.30 10.51
N GLU A 36 -6.45 7.39 9.18
CA GLU A 36 -5.46 6.68 8.37
C GLU A 36 -4.04 7.19 8.66
N PHE A 37 -3.86 8.50 8.78
CA PHE A 37 -2.57 9.08 9.16
C PHE A 37 -2.16 8.67 10.58
N ALA A 38 -3.09 8.77 11.54
CA ALA A 38 -2.83 8.36 12.92
C ALA A 38 -2.52 6.86 13.02
N GLY A 39 -3.25 6.01 12.30
CA GLY A 39 -3.00 4.57 12.23
C GLY A 39 -1.63 4.26 11.63
N ALA A 40 -1.27 4.91 10.51
CA ALA A 40 0.03 4.74 9.89
C ALA A 40 1.19 5.14 10.83
N TYR A 41 1.02 6.24 11.58
CA TYR A 41 2.05 6.73 12.51
C TYR A 41 2.15 5.88 13.79
N LEU A 42 1.01 5.50 14.38
CA LEU A 42 0.97 4.82 15.69
C LEU A 42 1.13 3.30 15.58
N ALA A 43 0.66 2.68 14.50
CA ALA A 43 0.56 1.22 14.35
C ALA A 43 1.15 0.66 13.04
N GLY A 44 1.66 1.51 12.13
CA GLY A 44 2.18 1.06 10.83
C GLY A 44 3.55 0.36 10.87
N GLY A 45 4.25 0.40 12.00
CA GLY A 45 5.62 -0.11 12.12
C GLY A 45 5.75 -1.62 11.96
N GLU A 46 4.81 -2.39 12.52
CA GLU A 46 4.86 -3.86 12.52
C GLU A 46 4.69 -4.43 11.10
N VAL A 47 3.71 -3.93 10.35
CA VAL A 47 3.46 -4.32 8.95
C VAL A 47 4.63 -3.91 8.06
N THR A 48 5.19 -2.72 8.29
CA THR A 48 6.37 -2.25 7.54
C THR A 48 7.59 -3.14 7.79
N SER A 49 7.79 -3.61 9.02
CA SER A 49 8.86 -4.56 9.37
C SER A 49 8.70 -5.88 8.61
N THR A 50 7.48 -6.42 8.56
CA THR A 50 7.16 -7.65 7.84
C THR A 50 7.37 -7.50 6.33
N ILE A 51 6.96 -6.39 5.73
CA ILE A 51 7.17 -6.16 4.29
C ILE A 51 8.68 -6.03 3.97
N ARG A 52 9.45 -5.39 4.85
CA ARG A 52 10.89 -5.18 4.63
C ARG A 52 11.72 -6.46 4.79
N LYS A 53 11.45 -7.27 5.82
CA LYS A 53 12.30 -8.41 6.22
C LYS A 53 11.64 -9.78 6.05
N GLY A 54 10.32 -9.82 6.02
CA GLY A 54 9.56 -11.07 5.96
C GLY A 54 9.34 -11.60 4.55
N ILE A 55 9.62 -10.82 3.51
CA ILE A 55 9.43 -11.21 2.10
C ILE A 55 10.78 -11.48 1.42
N VAL A 56 11.73 -10.57 1.58
CA VAL A 56 13.10 -10.68 1.07
C VAL A 56 14.04 -10.51 2.24
N ASP A 57 14.98 -11.43 2.38
CA ASP A 57 16.02 -11.33 3.40
C ASP A 57 17.10 -10.33 2.92
N PRO A 58 17.25 -9.15 3.56
CA PRO A 58 18.23 -8.15 3.16
C PRO A 58 19.68 -8.66 3.29
N GLU A 59 19.92 -9.68 4.11
CA GLU A 59 21.26 -10.23 4.35
C GLU A 59 21.79 -10.96 3.11
N LEU A 60 20.92 -11.55 2.30
CA LEU A 60 21.26 -12.16 1.01
C LEU A 60 21.74 -11.14 -0.03
N LEU A 61 21.30 -9.87 0.11
CA LEU A 61 21.63 -8.75 -0.77
C LEU A 61 22.69 -7.82 -0.15
N SER A 62 23.34 -8.24 0.92
CA SER A 62 24.31 -7.42 1.66
C SER A 62 25.56 -7.05 0.87
N GLN A 63 25.92 -7.84 -0.16
CA GLN A 63 27.03 -7.55 -1.06
C GLN A 63 26.69 -6.47 -2.10
N ASP A 64 25.41 -6.33 -2.45
CA ASP A 64 24.90 -5.40 -3.48
C ASP A 64 23.69 -4.60 -2.96
N PRO A 65 23.88 -3.68 -2.00
CA PRO A 65 22.79 -2.92 -1.40
C PRO A 65 22.02 -2.04 -2.41
N GLU A 66 22.64 -1.68 -3.53
CA GLU A 66 22.00 -0.95 -4.62
C GLU A 66 20.89 -1.77 -5.28
N LEU A 67 21.07 -3.09 -5.40
CA LEU A 67 20.07 -3.98 -5.99
C LEU A 67 18.79 -4.00 -5.15
N LEU A 68 18.92 -4.00 -3.82
CA LEU A 68 17.78 -3.88 -2.91
C LEU A 68 17.04 -2.54 -3.07
N VAL A 69 17.78 -1.43 -3.23
CA VAL A 69 17.18 -0.10 -3.44
C VAL A 69 16.40 -0.06 -4.75
N TYR A 70 17.01 -0.50 -5.85
CA TYR A 70 16.34 -0.54 -7.15
C TYR A 70 15.16 -1.50 -7.17
N GLY A 71 15.28 -2.67 -6.51
CA GLY A 71 14.20 -3.64 -6.35
C GLY A 71 13.01 -3.09 -5.57
N MET A 72 13.25 -2.37 -4.49
CA MET A 72 12.17 -1.75 -3.72
C MET A 72 11.54 -0.57 -4.46
N MET A 73 12.33 0.22 -5.19
CA MET A 73 11.79 1.29 -6.04
C MET A 73 10.93 0.73 -7.18
N SER A 74 11.39 -0.34 -7.84
CA SER A 74 10.62 -1.00 -8.91
C SER A 74 9.34 -1.63 -8.37
N ALA A 75 9.38 -2.24 -7.18
CA ALA A 75 8.21 -2.78 -6.52
C ALA A 75 7.16 -1.70 -6.18
N LEU A 76 7.60 -0.56 -5.65
CA LEU A 76 6.74 0.60 -5.38
C LEU A 76 6.11 1.18 -6.64
N LEU A 77 6.88 1.21 -7.74
CA LEU A 77 6.39 1.69 -9.03
C LEU A 77 5.35 0.74 -9.62
N ALA A 78 5.65 -0.58 -9.65
CA ALA A 78 4.76 -1.60 -10.19
C ALA A 78 3.43 -1.67 -9.41
N ALA A 79 3.51 -1.77 -8.07
CA ALA A 79 2.33 -1.78 -7.21
C ALA A 79 1.56 -0.45 -7.31
N GLY A 80 2.27 0.68 -7.36
CA GLY A 80 1.65 2.00 -7.49
C GLY A 80 0.91 2.20 -8.81
N LEU A 81 1.49 1.72 -9.92
CA LEU A 81 0.88 1.79 -11.24
C LEU A 81 -0.37 0.91 -11.31
N TRP A 82 -0.29 -0.31 -10.77
CA TRP A 82 -1.44 -1.21 -10.71
C TRP A 82 -2.59 -0.62 -9.89
N LEU A 83 -2.30 -0.04 -8.72
CA LEU A 83 -3.32 0.63 -7.91
C LEU A 83 -3.93 1.83 -8.61
N LEU A 84 -3.14 2.61 -9.35
CA LEU A 84 -3.65 3.74 -10.12
C LEU A 84 -4.64 3.26 -11.18
N ILE A 85 -4.29 2.20 -11.93
CA ILE A 85 -5.18 1.58 -12.92
C ILE A 85 -6.46 1.08 -12.24
N ALA A 86 -6.35 0.24 -11.21
CA ALA A 86 -7.51 -0.32 -10.52
C ALA A 86 -8.43 0.77 -9.95
N THR A 87 -7.87 1.80 -9.31
CA THR A 87 -8.63 2.92 -8.76
C THR A 87 -9.34 3.71 -9.85
N THR A 88 -8.69 3.95 -11.00
CA THR A 88 -9.33 4.68 -12.13
C THR A 88 -10.53 3.93 -12.71
N PHE A 89 -10.50 2.59 -12.68
CA PHE A 89 -11.63 1.74 -13.08
C PHE A 89 -12.61 1.43 -11.94
N GLY A 90 -12.35 1.91 -10.72
CA GLY A 90 -13.20 1.66 -9.55
C GLY A 90 -13.16 0.22 -9.05
N TRP A 91 -12.11 -0.53 -9.36
CA TRP A 91 -11.94 -1.92 -8.91
C TRP A 91 -11.33 -1.96 -7.51
N PRO A 92 -12.04 -2.51 -6.50
CA PRO A 92 -11.47 -2.68 -5.17
C PRO A 92 -10.43 -3.81 -5.22
N VAL A 93 -9.15 -3.46 -5.12
CA VAL A 93 -8.04 -4.43 -5.14
C VAL A 93 -7.26 -4.40 -3.83
N SER A 94 -6.52 -5.48 -3.52
CA SER A 94 -5.67 -5.53 -2.33
C SER A 94 -4.33 -4.83 -2.55
N THR A 95 -4.09 -3.76 -1.80
CA THR A 95 -2.83 -3.00 -1.79
C THR A 95 -1.66 -3.84 -1.25
N THR A 96 -1.91 -4.68 -0.24
CA THR A 96 -0.93 -5.61 0.33
C THR A 96 -0.49 -6.67 -0.68
N HIS A 97 -1.41 -7.35 -1.37
CA HIS A 97 -1.04 -8.32 -2.40
C HIS A 97 -0.26 -7.67 -3.55
N SER A 98 -0.62 -6.44 -3.91
CA SER A 98 0.07 -5.69 -4.97
C SER A 98 1.54 -5.44 -4.64
N ILE A 99 1.84 -4.96 -3.42
CA ILE A 99 3.24 -4.70 -3.02
C ILE A 99 4.03 -5.99 -2.75
N VAL A 100 3.41 -6.98 -2.10
CA VAL A 100 4.06 -8.29 -1.84
C VAL A 100 4.41 -8.98 -3.15
N GLY A 101 3.46 -9.05 -4.09
CA GLY A 101 3.69 -9.66 -5.41
C GLY A 101 4.78 -8.95 -6.20
N ALA A 102 4.83 -7.61 -6.14
CA ALA A 102 5.88 -6.84 -6.79
C ALA A 102 7.27 -7.08 -6.15
N ILE A 103 7.34 -7.22 -4.83
CA ILE A 103 8.59 -7.56 -4.12
C ILE A 103 9.07 -8.95 -4.51
N VAL A 104 8.17 -9.95 -4.48
CA VAL A 104 8.48 -11.33 -4.92
C VAL A 104 8.96 -11.35 -6.37
N GLY A 105 8.33 -10.55 -7.24
CA GLY A 105 8.72 -10.42 -8.64
C GLY A 105 10.16 -9.93 -8.81
N PHE A 106 10.56 -8.88 -8.09
CA PHE A 106 11.95 -8.41 -8.15
C PHE A 106 12.91 -9.47 -7.59
N ALA A 107 12.60 -10.06 -6.44
CA ALA A 107 13.47 -11.03 -5.76
C ALA A 107 13.66 -12.34 -6.53
N SER A 108 12.76 -12.64 -7.47
CA SER A 108 12.86 -13.83 -8.34
C SER A 108 13.74 -13.60 -9.57
N VAL A 109 13.95 -12.34 -9.96
CA VAL A 109 14.61 -11.96 -11.22
C VAL A 109 15.99 -11.31 -10.98
N GLY A 110 16.12 -10.54 -9.90
CA GLY A 110 17.38 -9.92 -9.46
C GLY A 110 18.01 -10.71 -8.34
#